data_AF-A0A369JPD8-F1
#
_entry.id   AF-A0A369JPD8-F1
#
_cell.length_a   1.000
_cell.length_b   1.000
_cell.length_c   1.000
_cell.angle_alpha   90.00
_cell.angle_beta   90.00
_cell.angle_gamma   90.00
#
_symmetry.space_group_name_H-M   'P 1'
#
loop_
_entity.id
_entity.type
_entity.pdbx_description
1 polymer ?
#
loop_
_entity_poly.entity_id
_entity_poly.type
_entity_poly.pdbx_seq_one_letter_code
_entity_poly.pdbx_strand_id
1 'polypeptide(L)'
;MPRSKRSRSNAAKAAHLQKYLASPGYAKAQEALEHHTTRLSLELNKKHLPSKPKKLRTTITRNFPRLRAENLPKADANDRLLILEKGTKDPLAMRFDRVVNKETAHRLANACLALDQLGPKINHKETTRSKTSALHLGIWEVYSDQPHLTRDTVNQEPLVKETIARLLAILREEVAPKLAQLLQQHHPRQWERQLTAYARVREVLGQQLQEMPWLDFGGAFFTVAVKVGSSERWHIDWNDDPSGGIAWVLPVGVFTGGDFCSPQLQASIPVRQGQVLGVQARRLIHCGLQTTGLRHVFTLFTDYLVLKHAEDEAQVNSAVT
;
A
#
# COMPACT_ATOMS: atom_id res chain seq x y z
N MET A 1 -35.74 -27.48 -5.16
CA MET A 1 -34.54 -27.09 -4.38
C MET A 1 -33.27 -27.57 -5.09
N PRO A 2 -32.62 -26.77 -5.97
CA PRO A 2 -31.35 -27.16 -6.54
C PRO A 2 -30.21 -26.59 -5.68
N ARG A 3 -29.55 -27.42 -4.85
CA ARG A 3 -28.24 -27.08 -4.28
C ARG A 3 -27.25 -26.97 -5.44
N SER A 4 -26.84 -25.74 -5.75
CA SER A 4 -26.08 -25.42 -6.96
C SER A 4 -24.72 -26.14 -7.00
N LYS A 5 -24.34 -26.68 -8.17
CA LYS A 5 -23.04 -27.32 -8.43
C LYS A 5 -21.83 -26.46 -8.01
N ARG A 6 -22.02 -25.14 -7.89
CA ARG A 6 -21.02 -24.15 -7.46
C ARG A 6 -20.60 -24.34 -5.99
N SER A 7 -21.52 -24.73 -5.10
CA SER A 7 -21.19 -24.91 -3.67
C SER A 7 -20.34 -26.17 -3.41
N ARG A 8 -20.60 -27.26 -4.13
CA ARG A 8 -19.77 -28.49 -4.09
C ARG A 8 -18.35 -28.24 -4.60
N SER A 9 -18.19 -27.42 -5.64
CA SER A 9 -16.88 -26.99 -6.15
C SER A 9 -16.08 -26.20 -5.11
N ASN A 10 -16.71 -25.26 -4.41
CA ASN A 10 -16.03 -24.44 -3.41
C ASN A 10 -15.66 -25.25 -2.16
N ALA A 11 -16.53 -26.17 -1.71
CA ALA A 11 -16.23 -27.07 -0.61
C ALA A 11 -15.07 -28.03 -0.94
N ALA A 12 -15.02 -28.56 -2.17
CA ALA A 12 -13.91 -29.41 -2.62
C ALA A 12 -12.58 -28.64 -2.71
N LYS A 13 -12.60 -27.38 -3.18
CA LYS A 13 -11.42 -26.50 -3.18
C LYS A 13 -10.94 -26.19 -1.77
N ALA A 14 -11.87 -25.91 -0.84
CA ALA A 14 -11.54 -25.67 0.56
C ALA A 14 -10.93 -26.93 1.21
N ALA A 15 -11.50 -28.11 0.98
CA ALA A 15 -10.96 -29.38 1.47
C ALA A 15 -9.57 -29.70 0.89
N HIS A 16 -9.37 -29.43 -0.41
CA HIS A 16 -8.06 -29.58 -1.05
C HIS A 16 -7.02 -28.62 -0.46
N LEU A 17 -7.39 -27.36 -0.23
CA LEU A 17 -6.52 -26.39 0.44
C LEU A 17 -6.15 -26.86 1.85
N GLN A 18 -7.12 -27.31 2.66
CA GLN A 18 -6.85 -27.85 4.00
C GLN A 18 -5.90 -29.05 3.96
N LYS A 19 -6.09 -29.97 3.00
CA LYS A 19 -5.19 -31.10 2.80
C LYS A 19 -3.78 -30.65 2.39
N TYR A 20 -3.66 -29.62 1.55
CA TYR A 20 -2.37 -29.05 1.18
C TYR A 20 -1.70 -28.36 2.37
N LEU A 21 -2.42 -27.54 3.14
CA LEU A 21 -1.92 -26.87 4.34
C LEU A 21 -1.42 -27.86 5.41
N ALA A 22 -2.05 -29.04 5.50
CA ALA A 22 -1.62 -30.13 6.37
C ALA A 22 -0.51 -31.02 5.77
N SER A 23 -0.07 -30.75 4.53
CA SER A 23 0.90 -31.59 3.85
C SER A 23 2.35 -31.26 4.21
N PRO A 24 3.27 -32.24 4.18
CA PRO A 24 4.70 -31.98 4.29
C PRO A 24 5.24 -31.05 3.19
N GLY A 25 4.57 -31.00 2.03
CA GLY A 25 4.92 -30.07 0.94
C GLY A 25 4.73 -28.61 1.34
N TYR A 26 3.64 -28.29 2.05
CA TYR A 26 3.41 -26.95 2.58
C TYR A 26 4.43 -26.59 3.67
N ALA A 27 4.73 -27.52 4.58
CA ALA A 27 5.75 -27.30 5.60
C ALA A 27 7.13 -27.00 4.98
N LYS A 28 7.55 -27.78 3.97
CA LYS A 28 8.80 -27.52 3.21
C LYS A 28 8.77 -26.19 2.47
N ALA A 29 7.62 -25.80 1.92
CA ALA A 29 7.47 -24.51 1.26
C ALA A 29 7.58 -23.33 2.27
N GLN A 30 7.04 -23.49 3.48
CA GLN A 30 7.19 -22.51 4.57
C GLN A 30 8.65 -22.44 5.05
N GLU A 31 9.32 -23.58 5.20
CA GLU A 31 10.73 -23.62 5.59
C GLU A 31 11.63 -22.94 4.54
N ALA A 32 11.41 -23.22 3.25
CA ALA A 32 12.10 -22.52 2.17
C ALA A 32 11.79 -21.01 2.18
N LEU A 33 10.54 -20.62 2.46
CA LEU A 33 10.16 -19.21 2.59
C LEU A 33 10.92 -18.53 3.74
N GLU A 34 11.00 -19.17 4.91
CA GLU A 34 11.74 -18.65 6.07
C GLU A 34 13.24 -18.58 5.81
N HIS A 35 13.82 -19.57 5.13
CA HIS A 35 15.23 -19.54 4.71
C HIS A 35 15.53 -18.34 3.80
N HIS A 36 14.60 -17.96 2.93
CA HIS A 36 14.67 -16.80 2.05
C HIS A 36 14.00 -15.54 2.65
N THR A 37 13.91 -15.45 3.98
CA THR A 37 13.38 -14.27 4.66
C THR A 37 14.45 -13.65 5.57
N THR A 38 14.95 -12.49 5.19
CA THR A 38 15.75 -11.66 6.10
C THR A 38 14.83 -11.02 7.14
N ARG A 39 15.04 -11.36 8.41
CA ARG A 39 14.31 -10.78 9.55
C ARG A 39 15.22 -9.87 10.36
N LEU A 40 14.80 -8.62 10.53
CA LEU A 40 15.46 -7.64 11.39
C LEU A 40 14.48 -7.20 12.49
N SER A 41 15.00 -7.00 13.70
CA SER A 41 14.23 -6.42 14.81
C SER A 41 14.89 -5.13 15.24
N LEU A 42 14.16 -4.01 15.17
CA LEU A 42 14.69 -2.68 15.40
C LEU A 42 13.89 -1.93 16.47
N GLU A 43 14.59 -1.17 17.29
CA GLU A 43 13.98 -0.33 18.30
C GLU A 43 13.69 1.06 17.74
N LEU A 44 12.41 1.43 17.62
CA LEU A 44 12.04 2.78 17.21
C LEU A 44 12.16 3.76 18.36
N ASN A 45 13.17 4.63 18.28
CA ASN A 45 13.29 5.74 19.22
C ASN A 45 12.24 6.82 18.90
N LYS A 46 11.29 7.04 19.82
CA LYS A 46 10.24 8.07 19.70
C LYS A 46 10.80 9.48 19.45
N LYS A 47 12.04 9.80 19.88
CA LYS A 47 12.70 11.09 19.62
C LYS A 47 13.02 11.32 18.14
N HIS A 48 13.03 10.26 17.33
CA HIS A 48 13.25 10.30 15.89
C HIS A 48 11.96 10.56 15.11
N LEU A 49 10.79 10.49 15.75
CA LEU A 49 9.51 10.80 15.12
C LEU A 49 9.18 12.29 15.36
N PRO A 50 8.99 13.11 14.31
CA PRO A 50 8.52 14.47 14.48
C PRO A 50 7.07 14.44 15.00
N SER A 51 6.72 15.38 15.88
CA SER A 51 5.35 15.47 16.40
C SER A 51 4.38 16.20 15.47
N LYS A 52 4.88 17.01 14.53
CA LYS A 52 4.10 17.78 13.54
C LYS A 52 4.89 17.92 12.23
N PRO A 53 4.23 18.15 11.08
CA PRO A 53 4.90 18.28 9.78
C PRO A 53 6.04 19.31 9.80
N LYS A 54 5.79 20.48 10.39
CA LYS A 54 6.77 21.58 10.49
C LYS A 54 8.04 21.25 11.27
N LYS A 55 8.03 20.20 12.10
CA LYS A 55 9.20 19.78 12.89
C LYS A 55 10.09 18.76 12.16
N LEU A 56 9.67 18.24 11.01
CA LEU A 56 10.40 17.20 10.28
C LEU A 56 11.86 17.57 10.03
N ARG A 57 12.10 18.76 9.44
CA ARG A 57 13.46 19.21 9.13
C ARG A 57 14.33 19.30 10.38
N THR A 58 13.81 19.87 11.46
CA THR A 58 14.53 19.95 12.75
C THR A 58 14.82 18.57 13.32
N THR A 59 13.86 17.64 13.26
CA THR A 59 14.05 16.25 13.70
C THR A 59 15.16 15.55 12.91
N ILE A 60 15.19 15.71 11.59
CA ILE A 60 16.24 15.13 10.73
C ILE A 60 17.59 15.75 11.07
N THR A 61 17.71 17.08 11.05
CA THR A 61 18.98 17.78 11.32
C THR A 61 19.54 17.41 12.70
N ARG A 62 18.68 17.28 13.71
CA ARG A 62 19.09 16.99 15.09
C ARG A 62 19.52 15.54 15.29
N ASN A 63 18.72 14.58 14.81
CA ASN A 63 18.90 13.17 15.16
C ASN A 63 19.69 12.39 14.10
N PHE A 64 19.73 12.89 12.86
CA PHE A 64 20.44 12.27 11.74
C PHE A 64 21.34 13.31 11.05
N PRO A 65 22.25 13.97 11.79
CA PRO A 65 23.12 14.98 11.22
C PRO A 65 23.96 14.35 10.11
N ARG A 66 24.11 15.06 8.99
CA ARG A 66 24.89 14.63 7.80
C ARG A 66 24.33 13.43 7.04
N LEU A 67 23.14 12.94 7.39
CA LEU A 67 22.51 11.85 6.64
C LEU A 67 22.22 12.27 5.20
N ARG A 68 22.64 11.42 4.26
CA ARG A 68 22.19 11.42 2.86
C ARG A 68 21.53 10.08 2.58
N ALA A 69 20.44 10.09 1.82
CA ALA A 69 19.66 8.88 1.55
C ALA A 69 20.51 7.81 0.85
N GLU A 70 21.31 8.22 -0.15
CA GLU A 70 22.28 7.38 -0.86
C GLU A 70 23.38 6.74 0.00
N ASN A 71 23.60 7.23 1.24
CA ASN A 71 24.62 6.66 2.13
C ASN A 71 24.05 5.58 3.07
N LEU A 72 22.75 5.32 3.04
CA LEU A 72 22.17 4.29 3.88
C LEU A 72 22.60 2.89 3.40
N PRO A 73 22.91 1.95 4.33
CA PRO A 73 23.17 0.57 3.98
C PRO A 73 22.06 -0.01 3.10
N LYS A 74 22.44 -0.63 1.98
CA LYS A 74 21.48 -1.23 1.08
C LYS A 74 21.11 -2.62 1.58
N ALA A 75 19.82 -2.86 1.79
CA ALA A 75 19.32 -4.20 2.07
C ALA A 75 19.50 -5.11 0.85
N ASP A 76 19.61 -6.43 1.06
CA ASP A 76 19.67 -7.40 -0.03
C ASP A 76 18.50 -7.13 -0.99
N ALA A 77 18.76 -7.19 -2.29
CA ALA A 77 17.73 -6.98 -3.31
C ALA A 77 16.92 -8.25 -3.59
N ASN A 78 17.52 -9.39 -3.27
CA ASN A 78 16.92 -10.71 -3.29
C ASN A 78 16.35 -10.99 -1.90
N ASP A 79 15.46 -11.97 -1.82
CA ASP A 79 14.79 -12.41 -0.61
C ASP A 79 13.68 -11.49 -0.09
N ARG A 80 12.79 -12.13 0.68
CA ARG A 80 11.78 -11.44 1.47
C ARG A 80 12.46 -10.71 2.62
N LEU A 81 12.00 -9.50 2.92
CA LEU A 81 12.51 -8.70 4.03
C LEU A 81 11.38 -8.43 5.01
N LEU A 82 11.61 -8.69 6.30
CA LEU A 82 10.71 -8.31 7.39
C LEU A 82 11.49 -7.53 8.44
N ILE A 83 11.14 -6.26 8.63
CA ILE A 83 11.70 -5.41 9.68
C ILE A 83 10.62 -5.17 10.71
N LEU A 84 10.78 -5.75 11.89
CA LEU A 84 9.82 -5.70 13.00
C LEU A 84 10.23 -4.65 14.03
N GLU A 85 9.24 -4.06 14.70
CA GLU A 85 9.51 -3.29 15.90
C GLU A 85 9.89 -4.22 17.06
N LYS A 86 10.98 -3.90 17.76
CA LYS A 86 11.49 -4.71 18.86
C LYS A 86 10.45 -4.82 19.97
N GLY A 87 10.18 -6.06 20.38
CA GLY A 87 9.17 -6.37 21.40
C GLY A 87 7.73 -6.43 20.87
N THR A 88 7.52 -6.24 19.57
CA THR A 88 6.20 -6.42 18.94
C THR A 88 6.28 -7.46 17.81
N LYS A 89 5.11 -7.85 17.28
CA LYS A 89 5.01 -8.64 16.05
C LYS A 89 4.66 -7.77 14.84
N ASP A 90 4.60 -6.46 15.03
CA ASP A 90 4.12 -5.53 14.02
C ASP A 90 5.29 -5.13 13.09
N PRO A 91 5.16 -5.37 11.77
CA PRO A 91 6.20 -4.99 10.83
C PRO A 91 6.22 -3.47 10.62
N LEU A 92 7.40 -2.88 10.75
CA LEU A 92 7.67 -1.50 10.35
C LEU A 92 7.80 -1.38 8.83
N ALA A 93 8.44 -2.37 8.23
CA ALA A 93 8.59 -2.52 6.80
C ALA A 93 8.64 -4.01 6.41
N MET A 94 8.05 -4.35 5.27
CA MET A 94 8.06 -5.70 4.72
C MET A 94 8.12 -5.68 3.20
N ARG A 95 9.12 -6.33 2.62
CA ARG A 95 9.22 -6.51 1.16
C ARG A 95 8.90 -7.95 0.80
N PHE A 96 8.02 -8.11 -0.18
CA PHE A 96 7.67 -9.41 -0.73
C PHE A 96 7.99 -9.47 -2.21
N ASP A 97 8.49 -10.62 -2.62
CA ASP A 97 8.85 -10.88 -4.00
C ASP A 97 7.72 -11.57 -4.75
N ARG A 98 7.66 -11.34 -6.06
CA ARG A 98 6.74 -12.03 -6.98
C ARG A 98 5.25 -11.89 -6.59
N VAL A 99 4.89 -10.82 -5.90
CA VAL A 99 3.48 -10.49 -5.62
C VAL A 99 2.76 -10.17 -6.92
N VAL A 100 3.44 -9.47 -7.82
CA VAL A 100 2.94 -9.18 -9.17
C VAL A 100 3.79 -9.97 -10.17
N ASN A 101 3.13 -10.73 -11.04
CA ASN A 101 3.84 -11.48 -12.08
C ASN A 101 4.28 -10.53 -13.21
N LYS A 102 5.11 -11.01 -14.13
CA LYS A 102 5.63 -10.18 -15.23
C LYS A 102 4.52 -9.62 -16.12
N GLU A 103 3.49 -10.40 -16.42
CA GLU A 103 2.40 -10.00 -17.30
C GLU A 103 1.56 -8.87 -16.69
N THR A 104 1.13 -9.03 -15.44
CA THR A 104 0.41 -8.00 -14.69
C THR A 104 1.24 -6.71 -14.60
N ALA A 105 2.53 -6.82 -14.31
CA ALA A 105 3.42 -5.66 -14.22
C ALA A 105 3.54 -4.91 -15.56
N HIS A 106 3.63 -5.63 -16.68
CA HIS A 106 3.63 -5.02 -18.01
C HIS A 106 2.30 -4.34 -18.33
N ARG A 107 1.17 -4.99 -18.00
CA ARG A 107 -0.17 -4.39 -18.20
C ARG A 107 -0.35 -3.10 -17.40
N LEU A 108 0.10 -3.08 -16.14
CA LEU A 108 0.11 -1.87 -15.31
C LEU A 108 1.00 -0.77 -15.92
N ALA A 109 2.23 -1.10 -16.31
CA ALA A 109 3.14 -0.14 -16.92
C ALA A 109 2.58 0.45 -18.23
N ASN A 110 1.98 -0.38 -19.08
CA ASN A 110 1.35 0.06 -20.33
C ASN A 110 0.12 0.94 -20.07
N ALA A 111 -0.69 0.61 -19.07
CA ALA A 111 -1.84 1.43 -18.68
C ALA A 111 -1.39 2.80 -18.13
N CYS A 112 -0.30 2.85 -17.37
CA CYS A 112 0.30 4.11 -16.93
C CYS A 112 0.86 4.92 -18.11
N LEU A 113 1.55 4.29 -19.06
CA LEU A 113 2.03 4.95 -20.26
C LEU A 113 0.89 5.57 -21.09
N ALA A 114 -0.20 4.83 -21.27
CA ALA A 114 -1.39 5.34 -21.94
C ALA A 114 -2.00 6.52 -21.18
N LEU A 115 -2.02 6.45 -19.85
CA LEU A 115 -2.51 7.54 -19.02
C LEU A 115 -1.64 8.80 -19.15
N ASP A 116 -0.31 8.66 -19.10
CA ASP A 116 0.63 9.76 -19.26
C ASP A 116 0.46 10.48 -20.60
N GLN A 117 0.25 9.73 -21.69
CA GLN A 117 -0.01 10.28 -23.03
C GLN A 117 -1.27 11.14 -23.11
N LEU A 118 -2.27 10.83 -22.27
CA LEU A 118 -3.54 11.56 -22.22
C LEU A 118 -3.50 12.77 -21.28
N GLY A 119 -2.48 12.88 -20.41
CA GLY A 119 -2.30 14.01 -19.50
C GLY A 119 -3.43 14.18 -18.48
N PRO A 120 -3.54 13.29 -17.46
CA PRO A 120 -4.64 13.35 -16.50
C PRO A 120 -4.61 14.65 -15.71
N LYS A 121 -5.80 15.17 -15.38
CA LYS A 121 -5.93 16.34 -14.51
C LYS A 121 -5.52 15.96 -13.08
N ILE A 122 -4.52 16.66 -12.53
CA ILE A 122 -4.14 16.53 -11.12
C ILE A 122 -4.69 17.76 -10.38
N ASN A 123 -5.67 17.55 -9.50
CA ASN A 123 -6.44 18.63 -8.85
C ASN A 123 -5.74 19.18 -7.59
N HIS A 124 -4.45 18.91 -7.43
CA HIS A 124 -3.64 19.38 -6.31
C HIS A 124 -2.19 19.58 -6.76
N LYS A 125 -1.44 20.36 -5.96
CA LYS A 125 -0.01 20.58 -6.18
C LYS A 125 0.80 19.95 -5.05
N GLU A 126 1.60 18.93 -5.37
CA GLU A 126 2.60 18.42 -4.44
C GLU A 126 3.81 19.36 -4.45
N THR A 127 4.17 19.88 -3.28
CA THR A 127 5.31 20.79 -3.13
C THR A 127 6.30 20.32 -2.07
N THR A 128 5.98 19.25 -1.35
CA THR A 128 6.74 18.85 -0.16
C THR A 128 7.53 17.55 -0.36
N ARG A 129 7.04 16.64 -1.21
CA ARG A 129 7.60 15.29 -1.37
C ARG A 129 8.46 15.07 -2.61
N SER A 130 8.11 15.71 -3.73
CA SER A 130 8.82 15.61 -5.01
C SER A 130 8.61 16.86 -5.86
N LYS A 131 9.25 16.93 -7.04
CA LYS A 131 9.01 17.99 -8.03
C LYS A 131 7.75 17.74 -8.86
N THR A 132 7.28 16.50 -8.92
CA THR A 132 6.08 16.08 -9.65
C THR A 132 4.97 15.69 -8.67
N SER A 133 3.73 16.03 -9.01
CA SER A 133 2.54 15.57 -8.26
C SER A 133 2.21 14.12 -8.60
N ALA A 134 1.65 13.40 -7.64
CA ALA A 134 1.00 12.12 -7.87
C ALA A 134 -0.46 12.34 -8.27
N LEU A 135 -1.05 11.41 -9.00
CA LEU A 135 -2.49 11.32 -9.22
C LEU A 135 -3.11 10.50 -8.09
N HIS A 136 -4.03 11.06 -7.31
CA HIS A 136 -4.65 10.37 -6.17
C HIS A 136 -6.03 9.82 -6.53
N LEU A 137 -6.11 8.56 -6.91
CA LEU A 137 -7.34 7.89 -7.31
C LEU A 137 -7.96 7.12 -6.16
N GLY A 138 -9.28 6.92 -6.16
CA GLY A 138 -9.97 6.17 -5.11
C GLY A 138 -10.79 7.04 -4.17
N ILE A 139 -10.90 6.56 -2.94
CA ILE A 139 -11.77 7.06 -1.88
C ILE A 139 -10.91 7.71 -0.79
N TRP A 140 -11.37 8.82 -0.23
CA TRP A 140 -10.69 9.56 0.83
C TRP A 140 -11.68 10.20 1.80
N GLU A 141 -11.20 10.62 2.97
CA GLU A 141 -12.01 11.34 3.97
C GLU A 141 -11.27 12.53 4.62
N VAL A 142 -10.02 12.81 4.23
CA VAL A 142 -9.17 13.90 4.79
C VAL A 142 -9.87 15.28 4.89
N TYR A 143 -10.87 15.56 4.05
CA TYR A 143 -11.58 16.86 3.99
C TYR A 143 -13.10 16.76 4.14
N SER A 144 -13.61 15.63 4.66
CA SER A 144 -15.05 15.40 4.84
C SER A 144 -15.28 14.55 6.09
N ASP A 145 -16.50 14.58 6.60
CA ASP A 145 -17.03 13.68 7.63
C ASP A 145 -17.51 12.33 7.07
N GLN A 146 -17.46 12.16 5.75
CA GLN A 146 -17.89 10.95 5.05
C GLN A 146 -16.90 10.56 3.94
N PRO A 147 -16.77 9.26 3.64
CA PRO A 147 -15.91 8.80 2.57
C PRO A 147 -16.46 9.31 1.23
N HIS A 148 -15.58 9.83 0.39
CA HIS A 148 -15.94 10.37 -0.93
C HIS A 148 -14.90 10.01 -1.98
N LEU A 149 -15.32 10.06 -3.25
CA LEU A 149 -14.41 9.90 -4.37
C LEU A 149 -13.50 11.11 -4.50
N THR A 150 -12.21 10.86 -4.64
CA THR A 150 -11.22 11.91 -4.90
C THR A 150 -11.53 12.69 -6.18
N ARG A 151 -11.21 13.99 -6.19
CA ARG A 151 -11.38 14.84 -7.38
C ARG A 151 -10.61 14.32 -8.59
N ASP A 152 -9.42 13.77 -8.36
CA ASP A 152 -8.60 13.14 -9.41
C ASP A 152 -9.26 11.90 -10.03
N THR A 153 -10.19 11.24 -9.32
CA THR A 153 -10.99 10.14 -9.88
C THR A 153 -12.15 10.63 -10.73
N VAL A 154 -12.89 11.64 -10.25
CA VAL A 154 -14.17 12.03 -10.86
C VAL A 154 -14.03 13.13 -11.91
N ASN A 155 -13.07 14.04 -11.75
CA ASN A 155 -12.88 15.21 -12.60
C ASN A 155 -11.86 14.94 -13.71
N GLN A 156 -12.22 14.06 -14.64
CA GLN A 156 -11.37 13.65 -15.77
C GLN A 156 -12.16 13.68 -17.08
N GLU A 157 -11.45 13.88 -18.19
CA GLU A 157 -12.03 13.69 -19.52
C GLU A 157 -12.45 12.21 -19.71
N PRO A 158 -13.48 11.91 -20.53
CA PRO A 158 -14.02 10.55 -20.66
C PRO A 158 -12.97 9.48 -20.97
N LEU A 159 -12.06 9.74 -21.92
CA LEU A 159 -11.00 8.80 -22.31
C LEU A 159 -9.95 8.60 -21.21
N VAL A 160 -9.64 9.64 -20.43
CA VAL A 160 -8.76 9.56 -19.27
C VAL A 160 -9.43 8.70 -18.19
N LYS A 161 -10.73 8.90 -17.93
CA LYS A 161 -11.51 8.13 -16.97
C LYS A 161 -11.59 6.65 -17.35
N GLU A 162 -11.75 6.34 -18.63
CA GLU A 162 -11.71 4.96 -19.12
C GLU A 162 -10.32 4.30 -18.91
N THR A 163 -9.25 5.04 -19.17
CA THR A 163 -7.88 4.56 -18.94
C THR A 163 -7.59 4.33 -17.47
N ILE A 164 -8.05 5.22 -16.59
CA ILE A 164 -8.04 5.05 -15.13
C ILE A 164 -8.82 3.80 -14.73
N ALA A 165 -10.02 3.60 -15.27
CA ALA A 165 -10.85 2.43 -14.96
C ALA A 165 -10.13 1.11 -15.31
N ARG A 166 -9.49 1.04 -16.50
CA ARG A 166 -8.70 -0.12 -16.92
C ARG A 166 -7.49 -0.35 -16.01
N LEU A 167 -6.77 0.71 -15.63
CA LEU A 167 -5.64 0.64 -14.72
C LEU A 167 -6.04 0.10 -13.34
N LEU A 168 -7.10 0.65 -12.76
CA LEU A 168 -7.57 0.27 -11.42
C LEU A 168 -8.25 -1.10 -11.41
N ALA A 169 -8.87 -1.52 -12.51
CA ALA A 169 -9.38 -2.89 -12.65
C ALA A 169 -8.26 -3.92 -12.52
N ILE A 170 -7.08 -3.67 -13.12
CA ILE A 170 -5.91 -4.56 -12.98
C ILE A 170 -5.48 -4.64 -11.50
N LEU A 171 -5.39 -3.49 -10.81
CA LEU A 171 -5.04 -3.46 -9.39
C LEU A 171 -6.07 -4.24 -8.55
N ARG A 172 -7.36 -4.01 -8.78
CA ARG A 172 -8.46 -4.68 -8.09
C ARG A 172 -8.43 -6.20 -8.28
N GLU A 173 -8.21 -6.68 -9.49
CA GLU A 173 -8.33 -8.10 -9.80
C GLU A 173 -7.07 -8.89 -9.46
N GLU A 174 -5.89 -8.28 -9.65
CA GLU A 174 -4.62 -9.02 -9.65
C GLU A 174 -3.67 -8.64 -8.51
N VAL A 175 -3.90 -7.50 -7.84
CA VAL A 175 -3.03 -6.97 -6.78
C VAL A 175 -3.74 -6.93 -5.43
N ALA A 176 -4.91 -6.29 -5.34
CA ALA A 176 -5.65 -6.10 -4.09
C ALA A 176 -5.91 -7.41 -3.31
N PRO A 177 -6.31 -8.54 -3.93
CA PRO A 177 -6.52 -9.79 -3.20
C PRO A 177 -5.25 -10.33 -2.55
N LYS A 178 -4.09 -10.14 -3.19
CA LYS A 178 -2.79 -10.58 -2.66
C LYS A 178 -2.36 -9.68 -1.50
N LEU A 179 -2.56 -8.37 -1.63
CA LEU A 179 -2.26 -7.43 -0.55
C LEU A 179 -3.18 -7.63 0.66
N ALA A 180 -4.46 -7.94 0.44
CA ALA A 180 -5.38 -8.34 1.51
C ALA A 180 -4.90 -9.60 2.24
N GLN A 181 -4.44 -10.62 1.53
CA GLN A 181 -3.85 -11.82 2.15
C GLN A 181 -2.60 -11.49 2.96
N LEU A 182 -1.72 -10.64 2.44
CA LEU A 182 -0.53 -10.21 3.17
C LEU A 182 -0.87 -9.39 4.42
N LEU A 183 -1.86 -8.48 4.35
CA LEU A 183 -2.38 -7.76 5.51
C LEU A 183 -2.97 -8.73 6.54
N GLN A 184 -3.80 -9.67 6.13
CA GLN A 184 -4.39 -10.66 7.03
C GLN A 184 -3.31 -11.49 7.74
N GLN A 185 -2.23 -11.87 7.03
CA GLN A 185 -1.16 -12.69 7.57
C GLN A 185 -0.19 -11.91 8.49
N HIS A 186 0.16 -10.68 8.12
CA HIS A 186 1.24 -9.93 8.76
C HIS A 186 0.79 -8.72 9.57
N HIS A 187 -0.44 -8.27 9.38
CA HIS A 187 -1.00 -7.13 10.09
C HIS A 187 -2.52 -7.32 10.38
N PRO A 188 -2.93 -8.44 11.02
CA PRO A 188 -4.33 -8.85 11.14
C PRO A 188 -5.22 -7.78 11.80
N ARG A 189 -4.69 -7.04 12.78
CA ARG A 189 -5.41 -5.91 13.39
C ARG A 189 -5.76 -4.81 12.39
N GLN A 190 -4.84 -4.48 11.48
CA GLN A 190 -5.15 -3.51 10.43
C GLN A 190 -6.19 -4.10 9.47
N TRP A 191 -6.09 -5.39 9.15
CA TRP A 191 -7.07 -6.04 8.29
C TRP A 191 -8.49 -6.01 8.86
N GLU A 192 -8.66 -6.26 10.16
CA GLU A 192 -9.96 -6.13 10.83
C GLU A 192 -10.51 -4.70 10.71
N ARG A 193 -9.69 -3.69 10.96
CA ARG A 193 -10.07 -2.28 10.82
C ARG A 193 -10.44 -1.91 9.38
N GLN A 194 -9.71 -2.44 8.40
CA GLN A 194 -10.01 -2.28 6.98
C GLN A 194 -11.37 -2.89 6.62
N LEU A 195 -11.74 -4.03 7.19
CA LEU A 195 -13.04 -4.66 6.96
C LEU A 195 -14.19 -3.82 7.53
N THR A 196 -14.01 -3.26 8.73
CA THR A 196 -14.97 -2.32 9.32
C THR A 196 -15.14 -1.07 8.45
N ALA A 197 -14.02 -0.47 8.02
CA ALA A 197 -14.04 0.67 7.10
C ALA A 197 -14.69 0.33 5.75
N TYR A 198 -14.44 -0.88 5.23
CA TYR A 198 -15.01 -1.32 3.97
C TYR A 198 -16.53 -1.47 4.05
N ALA A 199 -17.06 -1.98 5.16
CA ALA A 199 -18.49 -2.05 5.40
C ALA A 199 -19.14 -0.65 5.36
N ARG A 200 -18.56 0.33 6.08
CA ARG A 200 -19.03 1.72 6.07
C ARG A 200 -18.96 2.36 4.68
N VAL A 201 -17.83 2.19 3.99
CA VAL A 201 -17.66 2.72 2.62
C VAL A 201 -18.70 2.15 1.66
N ARG A 202 -19.03 0.85 1.79
CA ARG A 202 -20.07 0.20 0.99
C ARG A 202 -21.47 0.71 1.30
N GLU A 203 -21.73 1.10 2.54
CA GLU A 203 -23.00 1.72 2.95
C GLU A 203 -23.14 3.13 2.35
N VAL A 204 -22.10 3.96 2.49
CA VAL A 204 -22.14 5.38 2.06
C VAL A 204 -22.02 5.54 0.54
N LEU A 205 -21.12 4.79 -0.11
CA LEU A 205 -20.78 4.92 -1.53
C LEU A 205 -21.28 3.74 -2.38
N GLY A 206 -22.23 2.97 -1.88
CA GLY A 206 -22.69 1.72 -2.49
C GLY A 206 -23.13 1.87 -3.95
N GLN A 207 -23.87 2.92 -4.29
CA GLN A 207 -24.30 3.19 -5.67
C GLN A 207 -23.11 3.55 -6.56
N GLN A 208 -22.24 4.46 -6.13
CA GLN A 208 -21.07 4.88 -6.89
C GLN A 208 -20.13 3.70 -7.16
N LEU A 209 -19.98 2.77 -6.21
CA LEU A 209 -19.19 1.56 -6.38
C LEU A 209 -19.84 0.53 -7.30
N GLN A 210 -21.17 0.53 -7.44
CA GLN A 210 -21.84 -0.27 -8.48
C GLN A 210 -21.58 0.29 -9.87
N GLU A 211 -21.57 1.61 -10.01
CA GLU A 211 -21.29 2.30 -11.28
C GLU A 211 -19.79 2.27 -11.66
N MET A 212 -18.91 2.24 -10.64
CA MET A 212 -17.45 2.23 -10.79
C MET A 212 -16.83 1.06 -10.03
N PRO A 213 -17.08 -0.19 -10.43
CA PRO A 213 -16.64 -1.37 -9.69
C PRO A 213 -15.12 -1.52 -9.62
N TRP A 214 -14.37 -0.84 -10.49
CA TRP A 214 -12.91 -0.78 -10.50
C TRP A 214 -12.32 0.02 -9.33
N LEU A 215 -13.15 0.71 -8.53
CA LEU A 215 -12.77 1.36 -7.27
C LEU A 215 -12.89 0.45 -6.05
N ASP A 216 -13.55 -0.70 -6.19
CA ASP A 216 -13.81 -1.60 -5.08
C ASP A 216 -12.65 -2.60 -4.91
N PHE A 217 -11.67 -2.23 -4.06
CA PHE A 217 -10.51 -3.06 -3.73
C PHE A 217 -10.76 -4.05 -2.57
N GLY A 218 -12.01 -4.23 -2.14
CA GLY A 218 -12.38 -5.18 -1.09
C GLY A 218 -11.73 -4.90 0.27
N GLY A 219 -11.47 -3.63 0.59
CA GLY A 219 -10.82 -3.21 1.84
C GLY A 219 -9.30 -3.40 1.89
N ALA A 220 -8.64 -3.90 0.83
CA ALA A 220 -7.18 -4.01 0.84
C ALA A 220 -6.49 -2.65 1.03
N PHE A 221 -7.07 -1.61 0.42
CA PHE A 221 -6.75 -0.20 0.49
C PHE A 221 -7.93 0.58 -0.13
N PHE A 222 -8.00 1.89 0.07
CA PHE A 222 -9.07 2.73 -0.49
C PHE A 222 -8.57 3.78 -1.49
N THR A 223 -7.29 4.15 -1.41
CA THR A 223 -6.68 5.18 -2.24
C THR A 223 -5.44 4.64 -2.96
N VAL A 224 -5.24 5.09 -4.19
CA VAL A 224 -4.10 4.78 -5.06
C VAL A 224 -3.44 6.09 -5.49
N ALA A 225 -2.24 6.36 -5.02
CA ALA A 225 -1.36 7.38 -5.57
C ALA A 225 -0.54 6.79 -6.73
N VAL A 226 -0.62 7.39 -7.92
CA VAL A 226 0.19 7.00 -9.09
C VAL A 226 1.14 8.13 -9.44
N LYS A 227 2.42 7.84 -9.61
CA LYS A 227 3.40 8.84 -10.05
C LYS A 227 4.53 8.24 -10.87
N VAL A 228 5.14 9.08 -11.71
CA VAL A 228 6.43 8.80 -12.35
C VAL A 228 7.57 9.15 -11.40
N GLY A 229 8.58 8.29 -11.34
CA GLY A 229 9.81 8.49 -10.57
C GLY A 229 9.69 8.07 -9.11
N SER A 230 10.01 8.98 -8.19
CA SER A 230 10.17 8.70 -6.76
C SER A 230 9.77 9.90 -5.90
N SER A 231 9.64 9.74 -4.58
CA SER A 231 9.40 10.83 -3.62
C SER A 231 10.71 11.17 -2.93
N GLU A 232 11.52 12.04 -3.54
CA GLU A 232 12.94 12.18 -3.20
C GLU A 232 13.21 13.02 -1.94
N ARG A 233 12.21 13.75 -1.46
CA ARG A 233 12.35 14.57 -0.26
C ARG A 233 11.95 13.77 0.97
N TRP A 234 12.71 13.89 2.04
CA TRP A 234 12.32 13.30 3.33
C TRP A 234 10.93 13.79 3.75
N HIS A 235 10.04 12.86 4.05
CA HIS A 235 8.67 13.13 4.48
C HIS A 235 8.15 12.03 5.42
N ILE A 236 6.94 12.26 5.91
CA ILE A 236 6.08 11.31 6.61
C ILE A 236 4.69 11.49 6.00
N ASP A 237 3.97 10.40 5.82
CA ASP A 237 2.59 10.44 5.34
C ASP A 237 1.66 10.72 6.51
N TRP A 238 1.33 12.00 6.73
CA TRP A 238 0.61 12.45 7.93
C TRP A 238 -0.84 11.96 8.03
N ASN A 239 -1.41 11.57 6.90
CA ASN A 239 -2.80 11.11 6.80
C ASN A 239 -2.91 9.61 6.99
N ASP A 240 -1.79 8.87 7.00
CA ASP A 240 -1.80 7.45 7.30
C ASP A 240 -2.08 7.21 8.79
N ASP A 241 -2.49 5.99 9.11
CA ASP A 241 -2.91 5.59 10.44
C ASP A 241 -1.77 5.72 11.49
N PRO A 242 -1.96 6.55 12.55
CA PRO A 242 -0.96 6.75 13.59
C PRO A 242 -0.73 5.50 14.45
N SER A 243 -1.65 4.52 14.43
CA SER A 243 -1.48 3.26 15.16
C SER A 243 -0.51 2.28 14.49
N GLY A 244 0.04 2.63 13.33
CA GLY A 244 1.00 1.81 12.60
C GLY A 244 0.39 1.07 11.41
N GLY A 245 -0.58 1.65 10.71
CA GLY A 245 -1.08 1.09 9.47
C GLY A 245 -0.01 1.04 8.37
N ILE A 246 -0.08 -0.01 7.56
CA ILE A 246 0.77 -0.24 6.39
C ILE A 246 0.17 0.42 5.16
N ALA A 247 0.99 1.20 4.45
CA ALA A 247 0.80 1.55 3.06
C ALA A 247 1.67 0.65 2.18
N TRP A 248 1.19 0.33 0.98
CA TRP A 248 1.91 -0.52 0.02
C TRP A 248 2.52 0.30 -1.10
N VAL A 249 3.77 0.00 -1.44
CA VAL A 249 4.50 0.58 -2.56
C VAL A 249 4.74 -0.52 -3.59
N LEU A 250 4.22 -0.30 -4.81
CA LEU A 250 4.35 -1.20 -5.94
C LEU A 250 4.93 -0.43 -7.13
N PRO A 251 6.19 -0.66 -7.51
CA PRO A 251 6.74 -0.06 -8.72
C PRO A 251 6.61 -0.98 -9.94
N VAL A 252 6.42 -0.37 -11.11
CA VAL A 252 6.39 -1.03 -12.42
C VAL A 252 7.20 -0.22 -13.44
N GLY A 253 7.56 -0.87 -14.55
CA GLY A 253 8.35 -0.28 -15.62
C GLY A 253 9.81 -0.74 -15.62
N VAL A 254 10.61 -0.12 -16.49
CA VAL A 254 12.02 -0.45 -16.70
C VAL A 254 12.86 0.68 -16.11
N PHE A 255 13.42 0.45 -14.92
CA PHE A 255 14.12 1.48 -14.16
C PHE A 255 15.23 0.92 -13.27
N THR A 256 16.14 1.80 -12.86
CA THR A 256 17.05 1.57 -11.72
C THR A 256 16.91 2.69 -10.69
N GLY A 257 17.47 2.49 -9.50
CA GLY A 257 17.24 3.38 -8.35
C GLY A 257 15.84 3.23 -7.76
N GLY A 258 15.30 4.30 -7.19
CA GLY A 258 13.97 4.31 -6.56
C GLY A 258 13.88 3.54 -5.24
N ASP A 259 15.01 3.20 -4.63
CA ASP A 259 15.09 2.45 -3.38
C ASP A 259 14.44 3.27 -2.25
N PHE A 260 13.64 2.62 -1.39
CA PHE A 260 12.99 3.25 -0.23
C PHE A 260 14.01 3.45 0.89
N CYS A 261 14.22 4.69 1.29
CA CYS A 261 15.19 5.04 2.31
C CYS A 261 14.49 5.44 3.60
N SER A 262 14.93 4.90 4.74
CA SER A 262 14.50 5.40 6.05
C SER A 262 15.66 5.44 7.04
N PRO A 263 15.97 6.60 7.64
CA PRO A 263 16.97 6.70 8.71
C PRO A 263 16.65 5.81 9.92
N GLN A 264 15.37 5.69 10.26
CA GLN A 264 14.95 4.93 11.43
C GLN A 264 15.18 3.43 11.24
N LEU A 265 15.10 2.95 10.00
CA LEU A 265 15.43 1.58 9.64
C LEU A 265 16.95 1.39 9.41
N GLN A 266 17.71 2.47 9.31
CA GLN A 266 19.12 2.48 8.91
C GLN A 266 19.35 1.72 7.60
N ALA A 267 18.40 1.81 6.68
CA ALA A 267 18.40 1.00 5.47
C ALA A 267 17.85 1.76 4.26
N SER A 268 18.42 1.42 3.10
CA SER A 268 17.86 1.63 1.77
C SER A 268 17.34 0.29 1.26
N ILE A 269 16.03 0.20 1.01
CA ILE A 269 15.33 -1.02 0.61
C ILE A 269 15.04 -0.92 -0.88
N PRO A 270 15.74 -1.68 -1.73
CA PRO A 270 15.40 -1.74 -3.15
C PRO A 270 14.03 -2.42 -3.33
N VAL A 271 13.18 -1.81 -4.16
CA VAL A 271 11.88 -2.36 -4.57
C VAL A 271 11.84 -2.38 -6.10
N ARG A 272 11.88 -3.59 -6.65
CA ARG A 272 11.95 -3.88 -8.08
C ARG A 272 10.58 -4.27 -8.62
N GLN A 273 10.46 -4.28 -9.94
CA GLN A 273 9.23 -4.73 -10.59
C GLN A 273 8.85 -6.15 -10.13
N GLY A 274 7.58 -6.32 -9.78
CA GLY A 274 7.06 -7.59 -9.26
C GLY A 274 7.18 -7.74 -7.74
N GLN A 275 7.98 -6.89 -7.08
CA GLN A 275 8.03 -6.78 -5.63
C GLN A 275 7.01 -5.75 -5.12
N VAL A 276 6.58 -5.91 -3.88
CA VAL A 276 5.84 -4.88 -3.14
C VAL A 276 6.53 -4.62 -1.81
N LEU A 277 6.42 -3.39 -1.34
CA LEU A 277 6.91 -2.97 -0.03
C LEU A 277 5.74 -2.45 0.80
N GLY A 278 5.41 -3.12 1.90
CA GLY A 278 4.53 -2.59 2.93
C GLY A 278 5.33 -1.80 3.96
N VAL A 279 4.94 -0.57 4.30
CA VAL A 279 5.63 0.29 5.26
C VAL A 279 4.66 1.06 6.15
N GLN A 280 5.03 1.25 7.42
CA GLN A 280 4.33 2.18 8.32
C GLN A 280 4.76 3.62 8.02
N ALA A 281 4.30 4.18 6.89
CA ALA A 281 4.73 5.46 6.34
C ALA A 281 4.42 6.66 7.27
N ARG A 282 3.47 6.49 8.21
CA ARG A 282 3.19 7.45 9.29
C ARG A 282 4.25 7.49 10.39
N ARG A 283 4.92 6.36 10.63
CA ARG A 283 5.89 6.14 11.73
C ARG A 283 7.34 6.16 11.28
N LEU A 284 7.58 6.16 9.97
CA LEU A 284 8.91 6.19 9.37
C LEU A 284 9.10 7.47 8.55
N ILE A 285 10.09 8.29 8.92
CA ILE A 285 10.66 9.29 8.01
C ILE A 285 11.22 8.51 6.82
N HIS A 286 10.82 8.92 5.62
CA HIS A 286 11.26 8.24 4.42
C HIS A 286 11.38 9.16 3.20
N CYS A 287 12.12 8.68 2.22
CA CYS A 287 12.13 9.18 0.85
C CYS A 287 12.44 7.99 -0.08
N GLY A 288 12.36 8.21 -1.38
CA GLY A 288 12.94 7.28 -2.33
C GLY A 288 14.15 7.89 -3.02
N LEU A 289 15.13 7.06 -3.39
CA LEU A 289 16.24 7.51 -4.22
C LEU A 289 15.74 7.96 -5.60
N GLN A 290 16.55 8.78 -6.28
CA GLN A 290 16.31 9.13 -7.67
C GLN A 290 16.29 7.88 -8.55
N THR A 291 15.57 7.98 -9.66
CA THR A 291 15.37 6.87 -10.60
C THR A 291 15.94 7.24 -11.96
N THR A 292 16.50 6.25 -12.66
CA THR A 292 16.79 6.34 -14.10
C THR A 292 15.90 5.37 -14.86
N GLY A 293 15.53 5.73 -16.09
CA GLY A 293 14.52 5.02 -16.86
C GLY A 293 13.09 5.42 -16.48
N LEU A 294 12.13 4.57 -16.83
CA LEU A 294 10.71 4.82 -16.60
C LEU A 294 10.21 3.97 -15.43
N ARG A 295 10.00 4.62 -14.30
CA ARG A 295 9.39 4.04 -13.11
C ARG A 295 8.03 4.67 -12.88
N HIS A 296 6.97 3.88 -12.97
CA HIS A 296 5.70 4.23 -12.32
C HIS A 296 5.66 3.58 -10.96
N VAL A 297 5.22 4.32 -9.96
CA VAL A 297 5.02 3.79 -8.62
C VAL A 297 3.61 4.05 -8.15
N PHE A 298 3.00 2.99 -7.65
CA PHE A 298 1.75 3.01 -6.95
C PHE A 298 2.04 3.04 -5.45
N THR A 299 1.46 4.00 -4.75
CA THR A 299 1.28 3.93 -3.30
C THR A 299 -0.18 3.62 -3.03
N LEU A 300 -0.46 2.47 -2.42
CA LEU A 300 -1.80 1.97 -2.14
C LEU A 300 -2.02 2.07 -0.63
N PHE A 301 -2.97 2.88 -0.20
CA PHE A 301 -3.10 3.26 1.20
C PHE A 301 -4.56 3.49 1.60
N THR A 302 -4.76 3.62 2.91
CA THR A 302 -6.02 4.02 3.52
C THR A 302 -5.71 5.19 4.43
N ASP A 303 -6.42 6.31 4.29
CA ASP A 303 -6.28 7.41 5.23
C ASP A 303 -6.91 7.08 6.58
N TYR A 304 -6.33 7.66 7.63
CA TYR A 304 -6.68 7.42 9.01
C TYR A 304 -8.16 7.72 9.30
N LEU A 305 -8.73 8.75 8.66
CA LEU A 305 -10.12 9.14 8.95
C LEU A 305 -11.13 8.09 8.46
N VAL A 306 -10.88 7.46 7.31
CA VAL A 306 -11.71 6.34 6.82
C VAL A 306 -11.73 5.18 7.83
N LEU A 307 -10.59 4.86 8.45
CA LEU A 307 -10.53 3.84 9.51
C LEU A 307 -11.22 4.33 10.78
N LYS A 308 -10.84 5.51 11.26
CA LYS A 308 -11.27 6.04 12.55
C LYS A 308 -12.80 6.17 12.63
N HIS A 309 -13.42 6.82 11.65
CA HIS A 309 -14.86 7.08 11.71
C HIS A 309 -15.67 5.78 11.59
N ALA A 310 -15.17 4.80 10.83
CA ALA A 310 -15.79 3.47 10.79
C ALA A 310 -15.75 2.75 12.14
N GLU A 311 -14.65 2.88 12.89
CA GLU A 311 -14.54 2.33 14.24
C GLU A 311 -15.43 3.07 15.24
N ASP A 312 -15.46 4.41 15.18
CA ASP A 312 -16.30 5.23 16.05
C ASP A 312 -17.79 4.87 15.83
N GLU A 313 -18.25 4.73 14.58
CA GLU A 313 -19.62 4.32 14.25
C GLU A 313 -19.93 2.88 14.70
N ALA A 314 -19.00 1.94 14.50
CA ALA A 314 -19.18 0.55 14.94
C ALA A 314 -19.30 0.45 16.47
N GLN A 315 -18.54 1.24 17.21
CA GLN A 315 -18.62 1.29 18.68
C GLN A 315 -19.98 1.83 19.15
N VAL A 316 -20.48 2.92 18.54
CA VAL A 316 -21.80 3.48 18.87
C VAL A 316 -22.89 2.44 18.63
N ASN A 317 -22.87 1.75 17.49
CA ASN A 317 -23.86 0.71 17.18
C ASN A 317 -23.82 -0.45 18.18
N SER A 318 -22.64 -0.85 18.64
CA SER A 318 -22.49 -1.91 19.65
C SER A 318 -22.94 -1.51 21.06
N ALA A 319 -23.00 -0.22 21.38
CA ALA A 319 -23.43 0.29 22.68
C ALA A 319 -24.96 0.46 22.79
N VAL A 320 -25.66 0.43 21.66
CA VAL A 320 -27.12 0.62 21.56
C VAL A 320 -27.86 -0.73 21.43
N THR A 321 -27.15 -1.82 21.15
CA THR A 321 -27.64 -3.21 21.10
C THR A 321 -27.41 -3.96 22.40
#